data_AF-A0A5C0UGE7-F1
#
_entry.id   AF-A0A5C0UGE7-F1
#
_cell.length_a   1.000
_cell.length_b   1.000
_cell.length_c   1.000
_cell.angle_alpha   90.00
_cell.angle_beta   90.00
_cell.angle_gamma   90.00
#
_symmetry.space_group_name_H-M   'P 1'
#
loop_
_entity.id
_entity.type
_entity.pdbx_description
1 polymer ?
#
loop_
_entity_poly.entity_id
_entity_poly.type
_entity_poly.pdbx_seq_one_letter_code
_entity_poly.pdbx_strand_id
1 'polypeptide(L)'
;MKLQQILAKQLNIANIGRLTSAIQTISMVKKQQAKKMHNKMIASFSILNKEINKLDYEKFTPNSKCLHIIFTADKKLCKNFIYLASNHVSSLEYNNDDEFMVFGKYAIDSLKHISNKIEIMNVTTSIEDSYTASEIALKYLMNSVDIKLHFYSIDDGKFISKSIFKGSPKLTECSESIFEATSKSHQETHNLYGLYIAYSIQMAAIETSMMENASRAVAMSQASDTCKSMQHQLKLDYNRLRQEKITLEMSEIIGGSNA
;
A
#
# COMPACT_ATOMS: atom_id res chain seq x y z
N MET A 1 -37.90 19.12 -10.90
CA MET A 1 -36.51 19.55 -11.20
C MET A 1 -36.52 20.20 -12.58
N LYS A 2 -35.86 21.35 -12.79
CA LYS A 2 -35.91 22.03 -14.11
C LYS A 2 -35.07 21.24 -15.14
N LEU A 3 -35.48 21.21 -16.42
CA LEU A 3 -34.81 20.46 -17.49
C LEU A 3 -33.30 20.78 -17.59
N GLN A 4 -32.94 22.05 -17.45
CA GLN A 4 -31.56 22.54 -17.43
C GLN A 4 -30.72 21.94 -16.28
N GLN A 5 -31.34 21.69 -15.12
CA GLN A 5 -30.64 21.08 -13.98
C GLN A 5 -30.30 19.60 -14.26
N ILE A 6 -31.13 18.90 -15.03
CA ILE A 6 -30.82 17.52 -15.46
C ILE A 6 -29.64 17.50 -16.42
N LEU A 7 -29.65 18.39 -17.42
CA LEU A 7 -28.53 18.49 -18.38
C LEU A 7 -27.21 18.82 -17.67
N ALA A 8 -27.23 19.75 -16.71
CA ALA A 8 -26.06 20.06 -15.91
C ALA A 8 -25.57 18.85 -15.10
N LYS A 9 -26.49 18.10 -14.46
CA LYS A 9 -26.15 16.86 -13.74
C LYS A 9 -25.59 15.77 -14.67
N GLN A 10 -26.17 15.58 -15.84
CA GLN A 10 -25.66 14.66 -16.86
C GLN A 10 -24.23 15.03 -17.25
N LEU A 11 -23.96 16.29 -17.55
CA LEU A 11 -22.60 16.72 -17.89
C LEU A 11 -21.61 16.44 -16.76
N ASN A 12 -21.98 16.77 -15.52
CA ASN A 12 -21.14 16.56 -14.35
C ASN A 12 -20.82 15.08 -14.12
N ILE A 13 -21.83 14.21 -14.16
CA ILE A 13 -21.63 12.77 -13.96
C ILE A 13 -20.83 12.16 -15.13
N ALA A 14 -20.99 12.67 -16.35
CA ALA A 14 -20.19 12.21 -17.49
C ALA A 14 -18.71 12.56 -17.31
N ASN A 15 -18.42 13.77 -16.82
CA ASN A 15 -17.06 14.19 -16.50
C ASN A 15 -16.44 13.37 -15.37
N ILE A 16 -17.20 13.09 -14.30
CA ILE A 16 -16.76 12.21 -13.20
C ILE A 16 -16.47 10.80 -13.75
N GLY A 17 -17.36 10.26 -14.60
CA GLY A 17 -17.17 8.97 -15.26
C GLY A 17 -15.84 8.91 -16.01
N ARG A 18 -15.56 9.88 -16.90
CA ARG A 18 -14.28 9.96 -17.64
C ARG A 18 -13.07 10.03 -16.71
N LEU A 19 -13.14 10.83 -15.64
CA LEU A 19 -12.07 10.93 -14.65
C LEU A 19 -11.83 9.59 -13.94
N THR A 20 -12.89 8.92 -13.50
CA THR A 20 -12.76 7.60 -12.84
C THR A 20 -12.16 6.56 -13.79
N SER A 21 -12.60 6.50 -15.05
CA SER A 21 -12.00 5.60 -16.05
C SER A 21 -10.53 5.93 -16.30
N ALA A 22 -10.15 7.21 -16.34
CA ALA A 22 -8.75 7.60 -16.49
C ALA A 22 -7.91 7.15 -15.27
N ILE A 23 -8.38 7.38 -14.04
CA ILE A 23 -7.69 6.96 -12.81
C ILE A 23 -7.58 5.43 -12.76
N GLN A 24 -8.60 4.70 -13.19
CA GLN A 24 -8.56 3.24 -13.32
C GLN A 24 -7.39 2.80 -14.22
N THR A 25 -7.30 3.36 -15.43
CA THR A 25 -6.24 3.04 -16.38
C THR A 25 -4.86 3.38 -15.82
N ILE A 26 -4.68 4.57 -15.23
CA ILE A 26 -3.41 4.97 -14.59
C ILE A 26 -3.03 4.00 -13.48
N SER A 27 -3.99 3.57 -12.66
CA SER A 27 -3.76 2.63 -11.57
C SER A 27 -3.37 1.25 -12.09
N MET A 28 -3.99 0.78 -13.18
CA MET A 28 -3.62 -0.47 -13.84
C MET A 28 -2.20 -0.42 -14.42
N VAL A 29 -1.81 0.69 -15.05
CA VAL A 29 -0.44 0.88 -15.57
C VAL A 29 0.58 0.84 -14.43
N LYS A 30 0.33 1.55 -13.32
CA LYS A 30 1.22 1.55 -12.15
C LYS A 30 1.31 0.16 -11.49
N LYS A 31 0.18 -0.55 -11.39
CA LYS A 31 0.16 -1.96 -10.95
C LYS A 31 1.05 -2.82 -11.84
N GLN A 32 0.94 -2.67 -13.16
CA GLN A 32 1.74 -3.45 -14.11
C GLN A 32 3.23 -3.12 -14.03
N GLN A 33 3.59 -1.84 -13.82
CA GLN A 33 4.97 -1.42 -13.58
C GLN A 33 5.53 -2.05 -12.30
N ALA A 34 4.79 -1.97 -11.18
CA ALA A 34 5.18 -2.61 -9.92
C ALA A 34 5.34 -4.13 -10.07
N LYS A 35 4.42 -4.80 -10.77
CA LYS A 35 4.52 -6.24 -11.07
C LYS A 35 5.78 -6.59 -11.87
N LYS A 36 6.16 -5.77 -12.85
CA LYS A 36 7.40 -5.99 -13.62
C LYS A 36 8.63 -5.88 -12.73
N MET A 37 8.66 -4.91 -11.80
CA MET A 37 9.75 -4.75 -10.84
C MET A 37 9.80 -5.93 -9.86
N HIS A 38 8.66 -6.32 -9.30
CA HIS A 38 8.51 -7.48 -8.41
C HIS A 38 9.06 -8.76 -9.04
N ASN A 39 8.64 -9.09 -10.26
CA ASN A 39 9.10 -10.29 -10.96
C ASN A 39 10.62 -10.31 -11.16
N LYS A 40 11.24 -9.16 -11.47
CA LYS A 40 12.70 -9.06 -11.63
C LYS A 40 13.41 -9.31 -10.30
N MET A 41 12.89 -8.75 -9.22
CA MET A 41 13.55 -8.76 -7.93
C MET A 41 13.33 -10.08 -7.16
N ILE A 42 12.24 -10.82 -7.43
CA ILE A 42 11.96 -12.14 -6.84
C ILE A 42 13.11 -13.12 -7.11
N ALA A 43 13.64 -13.15 -8.33
CA ALA A 43 14.70 -14.08 -8.70
C ALA A 43 15.95 -13.85 -7.85
N SER A 44 16.43 -12.60 -7.79
CA SER A 44 17.57 -12.20 -6.96
C SER A 44 17.31 -12.43 -5.47
N PHE A 45 16.10 -12.10 -4.98
CA PHE A 45 15.73 -12.31 -3.59
C PHE A 45 15.68 -13.79 -3.21
N SER A 46 15.28 -14.67 -4.13
CA SER A 46 15.26 -16.12 -3.89
C SER A 46 16.67 -16.69 -3.70
N ILE A 47 17.66 -16.15 -4.43
CA ILE A 47 19.07 -16.53 -4.28
C ILE A 47 19.58 -16.03 -2.93
N LEU A 48 19.31 -14.77 -2.58
CA LEU A 48 19.68 -14.20 -1.29
C LEU A 48 19.07 -14.97 -0.11
N ASN A 49 17.79 -15.32 -0.19
CA ASN A 49 17.13 -16.15 0.82
C ASN A 49 17.82 -17.51 1.01
N LYS A 50 18.30 -18.13 -0.07
CA LYS A 50 19.01 -19.42 0.03
C LYS A 50 20.34 -19.27 0.76
N GLU A 51 21.10 -18.21 0.50
CA GLU A 51 22.38 -17.97 1.18
C GLU A 51 22.18 -17.58 2.65
N ILE A 52 21.22 -16.69 2.93
CA ILE A 52 20.86 -16.25 4.28
C ILE A 52 20.38 -17.43 5.15
N ASN A 53 19.66 -18.40 4.58
CA ASN A 53 19.19 -19.58 5.32
C ASN A 53 20.31 -20.57 5.69
N LYS A 54 21.49 -20.47 5.08
CA LYS A 54 22.65 -21.31 5.45
C LYS A 54 23.42 -20.76 6.65
N LEU A 55 23.16 -19.51 7.03
CA LEU A 55 23.85 -18.85 8.13
C LEU A 55 23.24 -19.23 9.47
N ASP A 56 24.08 -19.28 10.50
CA ASP A 56 23.67 -19.58 11.87
C ASP A 56 23.12 -18.32 12.56
N TYR A 57 21.99 -18.51 13.25
CA TYR A 57 21.32 -17.48 14.03
C TYR A 57 21.35 -17.83 15.52
N GLU A 58 21.62 -16.83 16.35
CA GLU A 58 21.27 -16.83 17.75
C GLU A 58 19.77 -16.61 17.89
N LYS A 59 19.09 -17.45 18.67
CA LYS A 59 17.65 -17.25 18.90
C LYS A 59 17.44 -15.91 19.60
N PHE A 60 16.54 -15.07 19.07
CA PHE A 60 16.12 -13.87 19.77
C PHE A 60 15.56 -14.22 21.14
N THR A 61 15.87 -13.41 22.14
CA THR A 61 15.28 -13.53 23.46
C THR A 61 13.83 -13.04 23.41
N PRO A 62 12.88 -13.73 24.06
CA PRO A 62 11.45 -13.45 23.92
C PRO A 62 10.97 -12.07 24.42
N ASN A 63 11.87 -11.25 24.98
CA ASN A 63 11.59 -9.89 25.47
C ASN A 63 12.53 -8.83 24.84
N SER A 64 13.19 -9.15 23.73
CA SER A 64 14.02 -8.17 23.02
C SER A 64 13.13 -7.11 22.35
N LYS A 65 13.53 -5.84 22.48
CA LYS A 65 13.00 -4.71 21.71
C LYS A 65 12.89 -5.07 20.22
N CYS A 66 11.78 -4.68 19.59
CA CYS A 66 11.51 -4.95 18.17
C CYS A 66 11.26 -3.64 17.39
N LEU A 67 11.78 -3.57 16.16
CA LEU A 67 11.43 -2.56 15.16
C LEU A 67 10.34 -3.11 14.23
N HIS A 68 9.18 -2.49 14.28
CA HIS A 68 8.05 -2.77 13.41
C HIS A 68 8.06 -1.83 12.20
N ILE A 69 8.31 -2.37 11.02
CA ILE A 69 8.24 -1.64 9.76
C ILE A 69 6.89 -1.91 9.10
N ILE A 70 6.04 -0.90 9.00
CA ILE A 70 4.65 -1.05 8.54
C ILE A 70 4.48 -0.35 7.19
N PHE A 71 4.04 -1.10 6.18
CA PHE A 71 3.66 -0.59 4.87
C PHE A 71 2.14 -0.46 4.79
N THR A 72 1.66 0.75 4.55
CA THR A 72 0.24 1.10 4.45
C THR A 72 -0.05 1.76 3.08
N ALA A 73 -1.11 2.57 2.98
CA ALA A 73 -1.51 3.17 1.71
C ALA A 73 -0.98 4.61 1.58
N ASP A 74 -0.41 4.95 0.43
CA ASP A 74 0.11 6.29 0.15
C ASP A 74 -0.96 7.25 -0.38
N LYS A 75 -1.95 6.72 -1.12
CA LYS A 75 -2.92 7.53 -1.86
C LYS A 75 -4.35 7.11 -1.52
N LYS A 76 -5.31 8.03 -1.66
CA LYS A 76 -6.75 7.80 -1.45
C LYS A 76 -7.37 6.92 -2.54
N LEU A 77 -8.69 6.75 -2.48
CA LEU A 77 -9.52 6.08 -3.49
C LEU A 77 -9.28 4.56 -3.61
N CYS A 78 -8.76 3.94 -2.56
CA CYS A 78 -8.60 2.49 -2.39
C CYS A 78 -9.12 2.05 -1.01
N LYS A 79 -10.38 2.40 -0.71
CA LYS A 79 -10.97 2.26 0.64
C LYS A 79 -10.82 0.85 1.23
N ASN A 80 -10.98 -0.20 0.42
CA ASN A 80 -10.81 -1.57 0.89
C ASN A 80 -9.38 -1.86 1.37
N PHE A 81 -8.37 -1.42 0.61
CA PHE A 81 -6.97 -1.61 0.99
C PHE A 81 -6.61 -0.83 2.26
N ILE A 82 -7.08 0.43 2.37
CA ILE A 82 -6.90 1.24 3.57
C ILE A 82 -7.54 0.56 4.80
N TYR A 83 -8.74 0.01 4.63
CA TYR A 83 -9.44 -0.72 5.70
C TYR A 83 -8.66 -1.95 6.15
N LEU A 84 -8.18 -2.78 5.21
CA LEU A 84 -7.37 -3.96 5.53
C LEU A 84 -6.07 -3.59 6.26
N ALA A 85 -5.38 -2.53 5.81
CA ALA A 85 -4.18 -2.03 6.46
C ALA A 85 -4.49 -1.54 7.89
N SER A 86 -5.57 -0.77 8.06
CA SER A 86 -5.99 -0.22 9.36
C SER A 86 -6.34 -1.32 10.36
N ASN A 87 -7.06 -2.36 9.90
CA ASN A 87 -7.40 -3.51 10.74
C ASN A 87 -6.15 -4.27 11.17
N HIS A 88 -5.23 -4.52 10.25
CA HIS A 88 -3.97 -5.20 10.55
C HIS A 88 -3.17 -4.43 11.61
N VAL A 89 -3.00 -3.12 11.39
CA VAL A 89 -2.33 -2.21 12.32
C VAL A 89 -2.99 -2.19 13.69
N SER A 90 -4.32 -2.20 13.75
CA SER A 90 -5.07 -2.21 15.02
C SER A 90 -4.96 -3.54 15.77
N SER A 91 -4.68 -4.64 15.06
CA SER A 91 -4.49 -5.98 15.62
C SER A 91 -3.03 -6.32 15.95
N LEU A 92 -2.10 -5.36 15.81
CA LEU A 92 -0.69 -5.61 16.11
C LEU A 92 -0.48 -5.77 17.62
N GLU A 93 0.18 -6.87 17.99
CA GLU A 93 0.73 -7.08 19.31
C GLU A 93 2.14 -6.47 19.36
N TYR A 94 2.40 -5.63 20.37
CA TYR A 94 3.67 -4.93 20.57
C TYR A 94 3.95 -4.72 22.06
N ASN A 95 5.23 -4.60 22.39
CA ASN A 95 5.72 -4.27 23.71
C ASN A 95 5.91 -2.75 23.85
N ASN A 96 5.94 -2.25 25.09
CA ASN A 96 6.10 -0.80 25.36
C ASN A 96 7.42 -0.20 24.84
N ASP A 97 8.45 -1.02 24.66
CA ASP A 97 9.76 -0.59 24.18
C ASP A 97 9.94 -0.72 22.66
N ASP A 98 8.94 -1.28 21.96
CA ASP A 98 9.00 -1.47 20.51
C ASP A 98 8.94 -0.13 19.76
N GLU A 99 9.61 -0.09 18.62
CA GLU A 99 9.69 1.09 17.76
C GLU A 99 8.99 0.83 16.43
N PHE A 100 8.45 1.88 15.83
CA PHE A 100 7.61 1.77 14.64
C PHE A 100 8.11 2.69 13.52
N MET A 101 8.35 2.12 12.34
CA MET A 101 8.62 2.86 11.10
C MET A 101 7.46 2.63 10.14
N VAL A 102 6.73 3.68 9.78
CA VAL A 102 5.51 3.56 8.98
C VAL A 102 5.67 4.23 7.62
N PHE A 103 5.43 3.47 6.56
CA PHE A 103 5.34 3.91 5.17
C PHE A 103 3.86 4.01 4.77
N GLY A 104 3.48 5.09 4.11
CA GLY A 104 2.09 5.36 3.76
C GLY A 104 1.41 6.37 4.68
N LYS A 105 0.60 7.25 4.09
CA LYS A 105 -0.10 8.34 4.79
C LYS A 105 -1.45 7.92 5.38
N TYR A 106 -2.06 6.88 4.81
CA TYR A 106 -3.42 6.46 5.12
C TYR A 106 -3.38 5.13 5.88
N ALA A 107 -4.15 5.05 6.97
CA ALA A 107 -4.09 4.06 8.06
C ALA A 107 -3.19 4.45 9.25
N ILE A 108 -2.49 5.59 9.21
CA ILE A 108 -1.76 6.15 10.37
C ILE A 108 -2.71 6.52 11.51
N ASP A 109 -3.94 6.93 11.21
CA ASP A 109 -4.92 7.29 12.26
C ASP A 109 -5.20 6.13 13.22
N SER A 110 -5.10 4.88 12.76
CA SER A 110 -5.17 3.68 13.61
C SER A 110 -3.97 3.53 14.55
N LEU A 111 -2.79 4.04 14.17
CA LEU A 111 -1.59 4.07 15.00
C LEU A 111 -1.65 5.13 16.11
N LYS A 112 -2.54 6.13 16.03
CA LYS A 112 -2.65 7.16 17.07
C LYS A 112 -3.05 6.60 18.44
N HIS A 113 -3.68 5.42 18.48
CA HIS A 113 -4.01 4.70 19.72
C HIS A 113 -2.83 3.92 20.31
N ILE A 114 -1.72 3.75 19.56
CA ILE A 114 -0.49 3.03 19.94
C ILE A 114 0.51 3.99 20.65
N SER A 115 0.02 5.15 21.11
CA SER A 115 0.82 6.23 21.65
C SER A 115 1.58 5.82 22.93
N ASN A 116 2.89 5.65 22.82
CA ASN A 116 3.83 6.27 23.76
C ASN A 116 5.28 6.39 23.28
N LYS A 117 5.66 5.84 22.11
CA LYS A 117 7.02 6.00 21.58
C LYS A 117 7.11 5.90 20.06
N ILE A 118 6.05 6.32 19.37
CA ILE A 118 6.07 6.37 17.90
C ILE A 118 6.96 7.56 17.51
N GLU A 119 8.27 7.34 17.51
CA GLU A 119 9.16 8.12 16.68
C GLU A 119 8.80 7.71 15.25
N ILE A 120 7.80 8.41 14.67
CA ILE A 120 7.45 8.30 13.26
C ILE A 120 8.68 8.82 12.51
N MET A 121 9.71 7.98 12.40
CA MET A 121 11.05 8.45 12.12
C MET A 121 11.14 9.00 10.70
N ASN A 122 10.21 8.56 9.83
CA ASN A 122 9.90 9.18 8.55
C ASN A 122 8.56 8.63 8.03
N VAL A 123 7.52 9.46 7.84
CA VAL A 123 6.43 9.13 6.90
C VAL A 123 6.99 9.35 5.51
N THR A 124 7.81 8.42 5.04
CA THR A 124 8.33 8.46 3.68
C THR A 124 7.20 8.07 2.74
N THR A 125 6.92 9.01 1.84
CA THR A 125 5.71 9.03 1.02
C THR A 125 5.91 8.32 -0.32
N SER A 126 7.08 7.70 -0.48
CA SER A 126 7.61 7.15 -1.72
C SER A 126 8.35 5.84 -1.47
N ILE A 127 8.09 4.85 -2.32
CA ILE A 127 8.85 3.59 -2.41
C ILE A 127 10.34 3.84 -2.74
N GLU A 128 10.67 5.01 -3.28
CA GLU A 128 12.04 5.44 -3.59
C GLU A 128 12.88 5.62 -2.32
N ASP A 129 12.25 5.81 -1.16
CA ASP A 129 12.92 5.95 0.13
C ASP A 129 13.33 4.59 0.74
N SER A 130 13.08 3.48 0.05
CA SER A 130 13.48 2.13 0.49
C SER A 130 14.97 2.01 0.78
N TYR A 131 15.81 2.87 0.19
CA TYR A 131 17.24 2.93 0.50
C TYR A 131 17.48 3.43 1.94
N THR A 132 16.83 4.51 2.34
CA THR A 132 16.90 5.05 3.71
C THR A 132 16.39 4.04 4.73
N ALA A 133 15.33 3.31 4.39
CA ALA A 133 14.78 2.24 5.22
C ALA A 133 15.79 1.11 5.44
N SER A 134 16.60 0.78 4.42
CA SER A 134 17.64 -0.23 4.51
C SER A 134 18.82 0.20 5.39
N GLU A 135 19.24 1.47 5.30
CA GLU A 135 20.29 2.03 6.17
C GLU A 135 19.84 2.06 7.64
N ILE A 136 18.59 2.46 7.88
CA ILE A 136 17.99 2.46 9.22
C ILE A 136 17.94 1.03 9.75
N ALA A 137 17.39 0.10 8.99
CA ALA A 137 17.24 -1.28 9.45
C ALA A 137 18.60 -1.99 9.68
N LEU A 138 19.64 -1.63 8.93
CA LEU A 138 21.02 -2.04 9.21
C LEU A 138 21.51 -1.57 10.59
N LYS A 139 21.27 -0.30 10.94
CA LYS A 139 21.62 0.25 12.26
C LYS A 139 20.91 -0.49 13.40
N TYR A 140 19.66 -0.91 13.19
CA TYR A 140 18.92 -1.70 14.17
C TYR A 140 19.45 -3.13 14.32
N LEU A 141 19.86 -3.76 13.21
CA LEU A 141 20.49 -5.07 13.24
C LEU A 141 21.80 -5.04 14.06
N MET A 142 22.60 -3.98 13.91
CA MET A 142 23.85 -3.80 14.67
C MET A 142 23.61 -3.68 16.18
N ASN A 143 22.42 -3.24 16.60
CA ASN A 143 22.02 -3.14 18.00
C ASN A 143 21.26 -4.38 18.49
N SER A 144 21.27 -5.49 17.74
CA SER A 144 20.58 -6.75 18.07
C SER A 144 19.07 -6.62 18.31
N VAL A 145 18.41 -5.73 17.56
CA VAL A 145 16.95 -5.52 17.60
C VAL A 145 16.26 -6.40 16.55
N ASP A 146 15.16 -7.08 16.91
CA ASP A 146 14.35 -7.87 15.96
C ASP A 146 13.60 -6.93 15.00
N ILE A 147 13.49 -7.31 13.72
CA ILE A 147 12.85 -6.48 12.70
C ILE A 147 11.67 -7.24 12.10
N LYS A 148 10.47 -6.69 12.27
CA LYS A 148 9.22 -7.23 11.72
C LYS A 148 8.69 -6.34 10.61
N LEU A 149 8.48 -6.92 9.43
CA LEU A 149 7.82 -6.27 8.31
C LEU A 149 6.32 -6.56 8.33
N HIS A 150 5.52 -5.52 8.21
CA HIS A 150 4.06 -5.61 8.08
C HIS A 150 3.65 -5.06 6.73
N PHE A 151 3.16 -5.92 5.85
CA PHE A 151 2.82 -5.55 4.47
C PHE A 151 1.74 -6.47 3.91
N TYR A 152 1.17 -6.08 2.77
CA TYR A 152 0.23 -6.93 2.05
C TYR A 152 0.99 -7.97 1.23
N SER A 153 0.90 -9.25 1.62
CA SER A 153 1.47 -10.36 0.87
C SER A 153 0.55 -10.74 -0.29
N ILE A 154 1.09 -10.75 -1.51
CA ILE A 154 0.35 -11.18 -2.70
C ILE A 154 -0.01 -12.66 -2.60
N ASP A 155 0.93 -13.48 -2.10
CA ASP A 155 0.79 -14.93 -2.02
C ASP A 155 -0.28 -15.34 -1.00
N ASP A 156 -0.29 -14.67 0.16
CA ASP A 156 -1.28 -14.95 1.22
C ASP A 156 -2.63 -14.22 0.99
N GLY A 157 -2.65 -13.24 0.10
CA GLY A 157 -3.83 -12.42 -0.18
C GLY A 157 -4.30 -11.59 1.02
N LYS A 158 -3.41 -11.28 1.98
CA LYS A 158 -3.73 -10.51 3.20
C LYS A 158 -2.52 -9.74 3.71
N PHE A 159 -2.77 -8.81 4.63
CA PHE A 159 -1.70 -8.23 5.42
C PHE A 159 -1.13 -9.27 6.37
N ILE A 160 0.20 -9.35 6.43
CA ILE A 160 0.93 -10.29 7.26
C ILE A 160 2.01 -9.56 8.06
N SER A 161 2.48 -10.22 9.12
CA SER A 161 3.64 -9.83 9.90
C SER A 161 4.74 -10.86 9.65
N LYS A 162 5.89 -10.45 9.12
CA LYS A 162 7.01 -11.33 8.80
C LYS A 162 8.29 -10.80 9.45
N SER A 163 8.89 -11.58 10.34
CA SER A 163 10.24 -11.26 10.82
C SER A 163 11.27 -11.52 9.72
N ILE A 164 12.24 -10.60 9.58
CA ILE A 164 13.30 -10.68 8.58
C ILE A 164 14.26 -11.82 8.92
N PHE A 165 14.60 -12.00 10.20
CA PHE A 165 15.54 -13.02 10.65
C PHE A 165 14.93 -13.91 11.72
N LYS A 166 15.41 -15.14 11.83
CA LYS A 166 14.98 -16.07 12.89
C LYS A 166 15.63 -15.75 14.25
N GLY A 167 16.47 -14.72 14.32
CA GLY A 167 17.45 -14.52 15.37
C GLY A 167 18.43 -13.39 15.06
N SER A 168 19.25 -12.99 16.04
CA SER A 168 20.45 -12.20 15.76
C SER A 168 21.43 -13.08 14.98
N PRO A 169 22.06 -12.59 13.90
CA PRO A 169 23.10 -13.35 13.23
C PRO A 169 24.24 -13.60 14.21
N LYS A 170 24.70 -14.86 14.35
CA LYS A 170 25.89 -15.13 15.16
C LYS A 170 27.09 -14.45 14.50
N LEU A 171 27.60 -13.41 15.13
CA LEU A 171 28.96 -12.95 14.87
C LEU A 171 29.86 -14.02 15.50
N THR A 172 30.42 -14.91 14.69
CA THR A 172 31.40 -15.89 15.16
C THR A 172 32.49 -15.19 15.95
N GLU A 173 32.52 -15.39 17.27
CA GLU A 173 33.67 -15.02 18.10
C GLU A 173 34.88 -15.83 17.63
N CYS A 174 35.93 -15.15 17.16
CA CYS A 174 37.19 -15.80 16.82
C CYS A 174 38.00 -16.06 18.09
N SER A 175 38.33 -17.34 18.33
CA SER A 175 39.59 -17.70 18.99
C SER A 175 40.77 -17.13 18.18
N GLU A 176 41.72 -16.50 18.86
CA GLU A 176 42.76 -15.56 18.37
C GLU A 176 43.70 -15.99 17.22
N SER A 177 43.54 -17.14 16.57
CA SER A 177 44.58 -17.70 15.69
C SER A 177 44.31 -17.68 14.17
N ILE A 178 43.32 -16.93 13.67
CA ILE A 178 43.07 -16.79 12.22
C ILE A 178 42.61 -15.35 11.92
N PHE A 179 43.51 -14.37 11.92
CA PHE A 179 43.14 -12.96 11.79
C PHE A 179 43.19 -12.41 10.34
N GLU A 180 43.90 -13.06 9.41
CA GLU A 180 44.10 -12.52 8.06
C GLU A 180 43.08 -12.99 7.00
N ALA A 181 42.42 -14.14 7.20
CA ALA A 181 41.37 -14.64 6.29
C ALA A 181 39.94 -14.27 6.75
N THR A 182 39.76 -13.88 8.01
CA THR A 182 38.46 -13.71 8.66
C THR A 182 37.91 -12.29 8.57
N SER A 183 38.76 -11.28 8.42
CA SER A 183 38.35 -9.88 8.24
C SER A 183 37.50 -9.67 6.97
N LYS A 184 37.83 -10.37 5.87
CA LYS A 184 37.00 -10.39 4.65
C LYS A 184 35.66 -11.09 4.85
N SER A 185 35.64 -12.24 5.54
CA SER A 185 34.41 -12.99 5.79
C SER A 185 33.39 -12.28 6.68
N HIS A 186 33.85 -11.46 7.65
CA HIS A 186 32.97 -10.65 8.51
C HIS A 186 32.37 -9.45 7.76
N GLN A 187 33.16 -8.79 6.91
CA GLN A 187 32.65 -7.70 6.05
C GLN A 187 31.66 -8.21 4.99
N GLU A 188 31.95 -9.37 4.39
CA GLU A 188 31.10 -10.00 3.37
C GLU A 188 29.74 -10.43 3.95
N THR A 189 29.72 -11.00 5.16
CA THR A 189 28.48 -11.38 5.85
C THR A 189 27.66 -10.16 6.27
N HIS A 190 28.30 -9.10 6.78
CA HIS A 190 27.60 -7.85 7.13
C HIS A 190 26.94 -7.20 5.90
N ASN A 191 27.65 -7.17 4.77
CA ASN A 191 27.13 -6.67 3.50
C ASN A 191 25.96 -7.53 2.99
N LEU A 192 26.02 -8.84 3.18
CA LEU A 192 24.94 -9.76 2.78
C LEU A 192 23.67 -9.54 3.61
N TYR A 193 23.78 -9.34 4.93
CA TYR A 193 22.62 -9.02 5.78
C TYR A 193 21.98 -7.69 5.39
N GLY A 194 22.78 -6.66 5.13
CA GLY A 194 22.28 -5.37 4.66
C GLY A 194 21.54 -5.48 3.34
N LEU A 195 22.11 -6.22 2.38
CA LEU A 195 21.47 -6.48 1.10
C LEU A 195 20.15 -7.25 1.26
N TYR A 196 20.12 -8.25 2.16
CA TYR A 196 18.91 -9.01 2.44
C TYR A 196 17.79 -8.16 3.05
N ILE A 197 18.11 -7.33 4.03
CA ILE A 197 17.18 -6.38 4.64
C ILE A 197 16.65 -5.42 3.57
N ALA A 198 17.54 -4.82 2.77
CA ALA A 198 17.17 -3.89 1.71
C ALA A 198 16.17 -4.52 0.74
N TYR A 199 16.48 -5.73 0.25
CA TYR A 199 15.59 -6.45 -0.67
C TYR A 199 14.25 -6.85 -0.01
N SER A 200 14.26 -7.22 1.27
CA SER A 200 13.05 -7.59 2.01
C SER A 200 12.10 -6.40 2.15
N ILE A 201 12.64 -5.24 2.55
CA ILE A 201 11.90 -3.97 2.66
C ILE A 201 11.40 -3.54 1.28
N GLN A 202 12.25 -3.58 0.25
CA GLN A 202 11.86 -3.19 -1.10
C GLN A 202 10.78 -4.11 -1.66
N MET A 203 10.81 -5.41 -1.36
CA MET A 203 9.75 -6.34 -1.75
C MET A 203 8.43 -5.97 -1.12
N ALA A 204 8.41 -5.81 0.19
CA ALA A 204 7.23 -5.42 0.94
C ALA A 204 6.62 -4.11 0.39
N ALA A 205 7.46 -3.14 0.04
CA ALA A 205 7.04 -1.87 -0.56
C ALA A 205 6.40 -2.06 -1.96
N ILE A 206 7.03 -2.86 -2.83
CA ILE A 206 6.52 -3.12 -4.19
C ILE A 206 5.20 -3.88 -4.13
N GLU A 207 5.06 -4.90 -3.27
CA GLU A 207 3.83 -5.67 -3.12
C GLU A 207 2.68 -4.80 -2.63
N THR A 208 2.93 -4.01 -1.59
CA THR A 208 1.97 -3.05 -1.03
C THR A 208 1.51 -2.07 -2.10
N SER A 209 2.44 -1.48 -2.87
CA SER A 209 2.13 -0.56 -3.96
C SER A 209 1.32 -1.21 -5.08
N MET A 210 1.67 -2.43 -5.46
CA MET A 210 0.94 -3.19 -6.47
C MET A 210 -0.51 -3.41 -6.03
N MET A 211 -0.72 -3.72 -4.75
CA MET A 211 -2.04 -4.02 -4.19
C MET A 211 -2.86 -2.77 -3.91
N GLU A 212 -2.24 -1.68 -3.49
CA GLU A 212 -2.88 -0.36 -3.41
C GLU A 212 -3.44 0.05 -4.79
N ASN A 213 -2.60 -0.02 -5.84
CA ASN A 213 -3.00 0.36 -7.20
C ASN A 213 -4.04 -0.60 -7.79
N ALA A 214 -3.98 -1.90 -7.46
CA ALA A 214 -5.01 -2.86 -7.84
C ALA A 214 -6.36 -2.53 -7.19
N SER A 215 -6.38 -2.27 -5.89
CA SER A 215 -7.61 -1.90 -5.16
C SER A 215 -8.19 -0.59 -5.70
N ARG A 216 -7.34 0.40 -6.00
CA ARG A 216 -7.77 1.66 -6.61
C ARG A 216 -8.40 1.44 -7.99
N ALA A 217 -7.80 0.61 -8.84
CA ALA A 217 -8.37 0.31 -10.16
C ALA A 217 -9.76 -0.32 -10.06
N VAL A 218 -9.96 -1.25 -9.12
CA VAL A 218 -11.27 -1.88 -8.87
C VAL A 218 -12.29 -0.84 -8.39
N ALA A 219 -11.93 -0.01 -7.41
CA ALA A 219 -12.81 1.03 -6.89
C ALA A 219 -13.23 2.05 -7.97
N MET A 220 -12.29 2.44 -8.84
CA MET A 220 -12.58 3.34 -9.96
C MET A 220 -13.41 2.69 -11.07
N SER A 221 -13.23 1.39 -11.32
CA SER A 221 -14.08 0.64 -12.25
C SER A 221 -15.53 0.65 -11.78
N GLN A 222 -15.75 0.31 -10.50
CA GLN A 222 -17.09 0.33 -9.88
C GLN A 222 -17.71 1.73 -9.91
N ALA A 223 -16.92 2.76 -9.61
CA ALA A 223 -17.38 4.16 -9.69
C ALA A 223 -17.75 4.57 -11.13
N SER A 224 -16.95 4.17 -12.12
CA SER A 224 -17.22 4.40 -13.55
C SER A 224 -18.51 3.73 -14.00
N ASP A 225 -18.74 2.48 -13.62
CA ASP A 225 -19.96 1.75 -13.97
C ASP A 225 -21.20 2.33 -13.27
N THR A 226 -21.04 2.79 -12.03
CA THR A 226 -22.07 3.56 -11.32
C THR A 226 -22.38 4.89 -12.04
N CYS A 227 -21.37 5.57 -12.58
CA CYS A 227 -21.61 6.78 -13.38
C CYS A 227 -22.40 6.46 -14.66
N LYS A 228 -22.11 5.34 -15.33
CA LYS A 228 -22.85 4.90 -16.54
C LYS A 228 -24.32 4.61 -16.23
N SER A 229 -24.61 3.94 -15.10
CA SER A 229 -26.00 3.68 -14.70
C SER A 229 -26.73 4.98 -14.34
N MET A 230 -26.07 5.89 -13.63
CA MET A 230 -26.63 7.23 -13.35
C MET A 230 -26.88 8.06 -14.62
N GLN A 231 -25.99 7.99 -15.61
CA GLN A 231 -26.20 8.62 -16.92
C GLN A 231 -27.45 8.09 -17.60
N HIS A 232 -27.61 6.77 -17.62
CA HIS A 232 -28.78 6.14 -18.21
C HIS A 232 -30.07 6.60 -17.51
N GLN A 233 -30.09 6.59 -16.18
CA GLN A 233 -31.25 7.05 -15.42
C GLN A 233 -31.59 8.52 -15.69
N LEU A 234 -30.58 9.40 -15.64
CA LEU A 234 -30.80 10.82 -15.93
C LEU A 234 -31.27 11.07 -17.37
N LYS A 235 -30.89 10.22 -18.32
CA LYS A 235 -31.38 10.29 -19.70
C LYS A 235 -32.85 9.94 -19.79
N LEU A 236 -33.31 8.92 -19.07
CA LEU A 236 -34.72 8.57 -18.97
C LEU A 236 -35.53 9.71 -18.34
N ASP A 237 -35.05 10.23 -17.21
CA ASP A 237 -35.71 11.33 -16.49
C ASP A 237 -35.79 12.60 -17.37
N TYR A 238 -34.72 12.90 -18.11
CA TYR A 238 -34.69 14.01 -19.07
C TYR A 238 -35.78 13.85 -20.14
N ASN A 239 -35.86 12.68 -20.78
CA ASN A 239 -36.83 12.44 -21.84
C ASN A 239 -38.27 12.53 -21.33
N ARG A 240 -38.53 11.99 -20.13
CA ARG A 240 -39.83 12.09 -19.47
C ARG A 240 -40.22 13.55 -19.22
N LEU A 241 -39.37 14.32 -18.56
CA LEU A 241 -39.65 15.73 -18.25
C LEU A 241 -39.74 16.60 -19.51
N ARG A 242 -39.00 16.25 -20.57
CA ARG A 242 -39.10 16.92 -21.87
C ARG A 242 -40.48 16.69 -22.48
N GLN A 243 -40.98 15.45 -22.44
CA GLN A 243 -42.31 15.12 -22.94
C GLN A 243 -43.39 15.81 -22.11
N GLU A 244 -43.30 15.76 -20.78
CA GLU A 244 -44.24 16.47 -19.88
C GLU A 244 -44.28 17.98 -20.20
N LYS A 245 -43.14 18.62 -20.45
CA LYS A 245 -43.06 20.05 -20.83
C LYS A 245 -43.72 20.32 -22.18
N ILE A 246 -43.47 19.49 -23.20
CA ILE A 246 -44.10 19.63 -24.52
C ILE A 246 -45.62 19.47 -24.40
N THR A 247 -46.11 18.48 -23.65
CA THR A 247 -47.55 18.26 -23.45
C THR A 247 -48.21 19.43 -22.73
N LEU A 248 -47.54 20.02 -21.71
CA LEU A 248 -48.01 21.21 -21.02
C LEU A 248 -48.10 22.42 -21.97
N GLU A 249 -47.03 22.69 -22.74
CA GLU A 249 -47.00 23.77 -23.72
C GLU A 249 -48.11 23.59 -24.79
N MET A 250 -48.33 22.37 -25.28
CA MET A 250 -49.42 22.08 -26.22
C MET A 250 -50.80 22.31 -25.60
N SER A 251 -51.00 21.92 -24.33
CA SER A 251 -52.27 22.11 -23.62
C SER A 251 -52.55 23.59 -23.37
N GLU A 252 -51.51 24.38 -23.05
CA GLU A 252 -51.59 25.84 -22.91
C GLU A 252 -51.95 26.53 -24.23
N ILE A 253 -51.35 26.11 -25.35
CA ILE A 253 -51.67 26.65 -26.68
C ILE A 253 -53.13 26.36 -27.07
N ILE A 254 -53.60 25.12 -26.87
CA ILE A 254 -54.98 24.75 -27.18
C ILE A 254 -55.96 25.50 -26.28
N GLY A 255 -55.67 25.60 -24.98
CA GLY A 255 -56.49 26.35 -24.03
C GLY A 255 -56.57 27.84 -24.36
N GLY A 256 -55.44 28.46 -24.74
CA GLY A 256 -55.39 29.86 -25.14
C GLY A 256 -56.02 30.15 -26.50
N SER A 257 -56.03 29.19 -27.43
CA SER A 257 -56.70 29.32 -28.73
C SER A 257 -58.22 29.20 -28.65
N ASN A 258 -58.75 28.58 -27.59
CA ASN A 258 -60.18 28.38 -27.38
C ASN A 258 -60.82 29.44 -26.45
N ALA A 259 -60.06 30.43 -25.99
CA ALA A 259 -60.50 31.56 -25.17
C ALA A 259 -60.60 32.84 -26.01
#